data_AF-A0A929YEC6-F1
#
_entry.id   AF-A0A929YEC6-F1
#
_cell.length_a   1.000
_cell.length_b   1.000
_cell.length_c   1.000
_cell.angle_alpha   90.00
_cell.angle_beta   90.00
_cell.angle_gamma   90.00
#
_symmetry.space_group_name_H-M   'P 1'
#
loop_
_entity.id
_entity.type
_entity.pdbx_description
1 polymer ?
#
loop_
_entity_poly.entity_id
_entity_poly.type
_entity_poly.pdbx_seq_one_letter_code
_entity_poly.pdbx_strand_id
1 'polypeptide(L)'
;VVDMLPPEVVRYFILRYSPAKRLYFDETDSLVRLVDDFAAMRQHPQNELDERLLFLCTDGLNQPAVSSVPFSHLVISYQAALCDTAKTVEILRRSAEYADIVDEEETVIITELDYVSRWLDQWAPESLKFRLADEVNPDEFSAEEKEYLRQLADDITEAPAEADGNWFHQAIYAYKESGLLPPRELFTTIYRVLIGKDSGPRAGWFLSILPRDWLIDRLRLLK
;
A
#
# COMPACT_ATOMS: atom_id res chain seq x y z
N VAL A 1 0.92 -9.90 -19.74
CA VAL A 1 0.80 -10.73 -18.53
C VAL A 1 2.16 -11.10 -17.94
N VAL A 2 3.12 -11.68 -18.68
CA VAL A 2 4.45 -12.05 -18.11
C VAL A 2 5.28 -10.82 -17.67
N ASP A 3 4.96 -9.63 -18.20
CA ASP A 3 5.72 -8.42 -17.86
C ASP A 3 5.30 -7.74 -16.54
N MET A 4 4.19 -8.16 -15.92
CA MET A 4 3.56 -7.47 -14.77
C MET A 4 3.77 -8.15 -13.42
N LEU A 5 4.32 -9.37 -13.40
CA LEU A 5 4.48 -10.17 -12.19
C LEU A 5 5.76 -11.00 -12.23
N PRO A 6 6.27 -11.33 -11.03
CA PRO A 6 7.02 -12.51 -10.72
C PRO A 6 6.84 -13.71 -11.64
N PRO A 7 7.79 -14.23 -12.45
CA PRO A 7 7.62 -15.55 -13.04
C PRO A 7 7.23 -16.62 -12.00
N GLU A 8 7.79 -16.50 -10.79
CA GLU A 8 7.52 -17.32 -9.62
C GLU A 8 6.07 -17.16 -9.12
N VAL A 9 5.56 -15.92 -9.09
CA VAL A 9 4.17 -15.61 -8.70
C VAL A 9 3.19 -16.17 -9.74
N VAL A 10 3.52 -16.10 -11.04
CA VAL A 10 2.72 -16.69 -12.11
C VAL A 10 2.67 -18.22 -11.97
N ARG A 11 3.81 -18.87 -11.70
CA ARG A 11 3.84 -20.31 -11.42
C ARG A 11 3.03 -20.65 -10.18
N TYR A 12 3.13 -19.87 -9.11
CA TYR A 12 2.34 -20.06 -7.90
C TYR A 12 0.83 -20.00 -8.18
N PHE A 13 0.37 -19.00 -8.95
CA PHE A 13 -1.03 -18.90 -9.35
C PHE A 13 -1.54 -20.15 -10.08
N ILE A 14 -0.72 -20.72 -10.98
CA ILE A 14 -1.08 -21.89 -11.77
C ILE A 14 -1.04 -23.17 -10.93
N LEU A 15 0.03 -23.37 -10.16
CA LEU A 15 0.34 -24.63 -9.48
C LEU A 15 -0.40 -24.80 -8.15
N ARG A 16 -0.87 -23.73 -7.51
CA ARG A 16 -1.61 -23.82 -6.23
C ARG A 16 -3.00 -24.46 -6.34
N TYR A 17 -3.46 -24.75 -7.56
CA TYR A 17 -4.78 -25.33 -7.81
C TYR A 17 -4.67 -26.66 -8.56
N SER A 18 -5.69 -27.50 -8.39
CA SER A 18 -5.81 -28.74 -9.17
C SER A 18 -5.83 -28.44 -10.68
N PRO A 19 -5.14 -29.24 -11.53
CA PRO A 19 -5.15 -29.06 -12.99
C PRO A 19 -6.55 -29.10 -13.63
N ALA A 20 -7.53 -29.72 -12.96
CA ALA A 20 -8.91 -29.76 -13.42
C ALA A 20 -9.69 -28.46 -13.16
N LYS A 21 -9.17 -27.57 -12.30
CA LYS A 21 -9.84 -26.32 -11.93
C LYS A 21 -9.57 -25.26 -13.01
N ARG A 22 -10.65 -24.67 -13.54
CA ARG A 22 -10.53 -23.47 -14.39
C ARG A 22 -10.09 -22.29 -13.55
N LEU A 23 -8.99 -21.67 -13.95
CA LEU A 23 -8.45 -20.48 -13.30
C LEU A 23 -9.00 -19.22 -13.96
N TYR A 24 -9.36 -18.24 -13.14
CA TYR A 24 -9.70 -16.90 -13.57
C TYR A 24 -8.64 -15.97 -13.01
N PHE A 25 -7.90 -15.32 -13.90
CA PHE A 25 -6.93 -14.33 -13.52
C PHE A 25 -7.59 -12.96 -13.67
N ASP A 26 -7.62 -12.21 -12.58
CA ASP A 26 -8.08 -10.84 -12.56
C ASP A 26 -6.86 -9.95 -12.29
N GLU A 27 -6.67 -8.99 -13.19
CA GLU A 27 -5.51 -8.12 -13.26
C GLU A 27 -5.64 -6.91 -12.31
N THR A 28 -6.74 -6.81 -11.55
CA THR A 28 -7.03 -5.71 -10.64
C THR A 28 -6.65 -6.03 -9.18
N ASP A 29 -7.59 -5.98 -8.22
CA ASP A 29 -7.32 -6.14 -6.79
C ASP A 29 -6.79 -7.53 -6.41
N SER A 30 -7.16 -8.56 -7.17
CA SER A 30 -6.69 -9.93 -6.93
C SER A 30 -5.19 -10.10 -7.18
N LEU A 31 -4.57 -9.23 -7.98
CA LEU A 31 -3.13 -9.30 -8.24
C LEU A 31 -2.33 -8.96 -6.99
N VAL A 32 -2.70 -7.87 -6.30
CA VAL A 32 -2.04 -7.44 -5.07
C VAL A 32 -2.10 -8.55 -4.03
N ARG A 33 -3.30 -9.14 -3.85
CA ARG A 33 -3.50 -10.27 -2.94
C ARG A 33 -2.69 -11.50 -3.36
N LEU A 34 -2.58 -11.78 -4.66
CA LEU A 34 -1.81 -12.94 -5.15
C LEU A 34 -0.32 -12.82 -4.80
N VAL A 35 0.26 -11.63 -4.94
CA VAL A 35 1.66 -11.39 -4.58
C VAL A 35 1.85 -11.51 -3.07
N ASP A 36 0.96 -10.90 -2.27
CA ASP A 36 1.00 -10.99 -0.81
C ASP A 36 0.84 -12.45 -0.32
N ASP A 37 -0.09 -13.22 -0.91
CA ASP A 37 -0.30 -14.65 -0.61
C ASP A 37 0.99 -15.46 -0.90
N PHE A 38 1.68 -15.16 -2.00
CA PHE A 38 2.93 -15.82 -2.37
C PHE A 38 4.06 -15.47 -1.41
N ALA A 39 4.22 -14.18 -1.06
CA ALA A 39 5.21 -13.71 -0.10
C ALA A 39 5.01 -14.36 1.29
N ALA A 40 3.77 -14.42 1.76
CA ALA A 40 3.42 -15.06 3.04
C ALA A 40 3.73 -16.57 3.04
N MET A 41 3.38 -17.28 1.96
CA MET A 41 3.71 -18.70 1.81
C MET A 41 5.23 -18.94 1.78
N ARG A 42 6.00 -18.05 1.14
CA ARG A 42 7.48 -18.12 1.11
C ARG A 42 8.08 -17.98 2.51
N GLN A 43 7.59 -17.03 3.31
CA GLN A 43 8.10 -16.78 4.66
C GLN A 43 7.69 -17.88 5.65
N HIS A 44 6.47 -18.40 5.50
CA HIS A 44 5.87 -19.33 6.46
C HIS A 44 5.15 -20.50 5.74
N PRO A 45 5.90 -21.44 5.12
CA PRO A 45 5.29 -22.65 4.57
C PRO A 45 4.65 -23.47 5.69
N GLN A 46 3.40 -23.90 5.50
CA GLN A 46 2.63 -24.56 6.57
C GLN A 46 2.81 -26.09 6.56
N ASN A 47 3.25 -26.65 5.43
CA ASN A 47 3.34 -28.10 5.23
C ASN A 47 4.33 -28.46 4.10
N GLU A 48 4.64 -29.74 3.95
CA GLU A 48 5.57 -30.25 2.93
C GLU A 48 5.08 -29.99 1.48
N LEU A 49 3.78 -29.85 1.25
CA LEU A 49 3.25 -29.49 -0.08
C LEU A 49 3.57 -28.03 -0.42
N ASP A 50 3.53 -27.12 0.55
CA ASP A 50 3.91 -25.71 0.35
C ASP A 50 5.41 -25.60 0.02
N GLU A 51 6.26 -26.37 0.72
CA GLU A 51 7.70 -26.42 0.43
C GLU A 51 7.97 -26.93 -1.00
N ARG A 52 7.27 -28.00 -1.42
CA ARG A 52 7.37 -28.53 -2.78
C ARG A 52 6.84 -27.55 -3.81
N LEU A 53 5.73 -26.87 -3.52
CA LEU A 53 5.15 -25.85 -4.39
C LEU A 53 6.13 -24.68 -4.56
N LEU A 54 6.73 -24.21 -3.47
CA LEU A 54 7.73 -23.15 -3.48
C LEU A 54 8.93 -23.56 -4.34
N PHE A 55 9.47 -24.77 -4.15
CA PHE A 55 10.56 -25.31 -4.96
C PHE A 55 10.24 -25.31 -6.46
N LEU A 56 9.02 -25.73 -6.84
CA LEU A 56 8.57 -25.72 -8.24
C LEU A 56 8.38 -24.30 -8.78
N CYS A 57 7.99 -23.35 -7.95
CA CYS A 57 7.83 -21.96 -8.36
C CYS A 57 9.19 -21.28 -8.60
N THR A 58 10.19 -21.58 -7.77
CA THR A 58 11.52 -20.94 -7.85
C THR A 58 12.54 -21.73 -8.66
N ASP A 59 12.17 -22.88 -9.23
CA ASP A 59 13.09 -23.80 -9.92
C ASP A 59 14.29 -24.22 -9.02
N GLY A 60 14.04 -24.31 -7.71
CA GLY A 60 15.07 -24.58 -6.71
C GLY A 60 16.10 -23.46 -6.52
N LEU A 61 15.93 -22.30 -7.16
CA LEU A 61 16.75 -21.12 -6.91
C LEU A 61 16.38 -20.50 -5.57
N ASN A 62 17.40 -20.05 -4.83
CA ASN A 62 17.24 -19.46 -3.51
C ASN A 62 17.26 -17.92 -3.52
N GLN A 63 16.97 -17.31 -4.68
CA GLN A 63 16.86 -15.86 -4.79
C GLN A 63 15.40 -15.43 -4.52
N PRO A 64 15.16 -14.41 -3.67
CA PRO A 64 13.81 -13.94 -3.41
C PRO A 64 13.23 -13.27 -4.67
N ALA A 65 12.09 -13.77 -5.14
CA ALA A 65 11.38 -13.18 -6.28
C ALA A 65 10.42 -12.04 -5.87
N VAL A 66 10.05 -12.01 -4.59
CA VAL A 66 9.23 -10.98 -3.96
C VAL A 66 9.86 -10.64 -2.61
N SER A 67 9.85 -9.37 -2.24
CA SER A 67 10.37 -8.91 -0.96
C SER A 67 9.42 -9.29 0.18
N SER A 68 9.86 -8.98 1.39
CA SER A 68 9.09 -9.15 2.61
C SER A 68 8.17 -7.96 2.89
N VAL A 69 8.25 -6.88 2.08
CA VAL A 69 7.33 -5.74 2.12
C VAL A 69 6.01 -6.13 1.44
N PRO A 70 4.83 -5.88 2.05
CA PRO A 70 3.56 -6.12 1.39
C PRO A 70 3.48 -5.40 0.03
N PHE A 71 3.03 -6.09 -1.01
CA PHE A 71 2.95 -5.54 -2.37
C PHE A 71 2.02 -4.33 -2.43
N SER A 72 0.94 -4.36 -1.63
CA SER A 72 0.07 -3.20 -1.46
C SER A 72 0.82 -1.95 -0.96
N HIS A 73 1.81 -2.11 -0.08
CA HIS A 73 2.60 -0.99 0.43
C HIS A 73 3.63 -0.52 -0.60
N LEU A 74 4.21 -1.42 -1.39
CA LEU A 74 5.04 -1.03 -2.53
C LEU A 74 4.25 -0.17 -3.52
N VAL A 75 3.03 -0.57 -3.87
CA VAL A 75 2.13 0.19 -4.76
C VAL A 75 1.83 1.59 -4.22
N ILE A 76 1.46 1.69 -2.94
CA ILE A 76 1.10 2.98 -2.33
C ILE A 76 2.35 3.87 -2.18
N SER A 77 3.47 3.31 -1.72
CA SER A 77 4.73 4.04 -1.54
C SER A 77 5.28 4.55 -2.87
N TYR A 78 5.19 3.74 -3.93
CA TYR A 78 5.62 4.13 -5.27
C TYR A 78 4.83 5.32 -5.80
N GLN A 79 3.50 5.31 -5.65
CA GLN A 79 2.66 6.43 -6.07
C GLN A 79 2.88 7.69 -5.23
N ALA A 80 3.05 7.56 -3.91
CA ALA A 80 3.40 8.67 -3.02
C ALA A 80 4.77 9.27 -3.34
N ALA A 81 5.71 8.45 -3.83
CA ALA A 81 7.02 8.86 -4.30
C ALA A 81 7.02 9.51 -5.71
N LEU A 82 5.84 9.82 -6.28
CA LEU A 82 5.69 10.30 -7.66
C LEU A 82 6.19 9.31 -8.71
N CYS A 83 6.00 8.01 -8.47
CA CYS A 83 6.45 6.91 -9.32
C CYS A 83 7.98 6.88 -9.53
N ASP A 84 8.74 7.32 -8.53
CA ASP A 84 10.21 7.33 -8.53
C ASP A 84 10.74 6.21 -7.64
N THR A 85 11.46 5.26 -8.25
CA THR A 85 12.00 4.08 -7.56
C THR A 85 12.96 4.46 -6.42
N ALA A 86 13.86 5.43 -6.64
CA ALA A 86 14.86 5.80 -5.64
C ALA A 86 14.21 6.48 -4.43
N LYS A 87 13.25 7.38 -4.68
CA LYS A 87 12.47 8.01 -3.60
C LYS A 87 11.60 7.00 -2.86
N THR A 88 11.06 6.00 -3.56
CA THR A 88 10.26 4.94 -2.94
C THR A 88 11.10 4.15 -1.93
N VAL A 89 12.30 3.74 -2.33
CA VAL A 89 13.26 3.05 -1.44
C VAL A 89 13.62 3.93 -0.25
N GLU A 90 13.82 5.24 -0.46
CA GLU A 90 14.09 6.18 0.63
C GLU A 90 12.92 6.31 1.62
N ILE A 91 11.68 6.36 1.12
CA ILE A 91 10.47 6.38 1.96
C ILE A 91 10.38 5.10 2.79
N LEU A 92 10.57 3.94 2.16
CA LEU A 92 10.53 2.65 2.84
C LEU A 92 11.63 2.53 3.90
N ARG A 93 12.86 2.97 3.59
CA ARG A 93 14.00 2.95 4.53
C ARG A 93 13.78 3.81 5.77
N ARG A 94 12.97 4.87 5.67
CA ARG A 94 12.61 5.73 6.81
C ARG A 94 11.53 5.11 7.72
N SER A 95 10.78 4.15 7.21
CA SER A 95 9.82 3.39 8.01
C SER A 95 10.57 2.43 8.93
N ALA A 96 10.39 2.55 10.24
CA ALA A 96 11.00 1.64 11.21
C ALA A 96 10.62 0.17 10.96
N GLU A 97 9.46 -0.07 10.34
CA GLU A 97 8.97 -1.42 9.98
C GLU A 97 9.75 -2.04 8.81
N TYR A 98 10.24 -1.22 7.87
CA TYR A 98 10.82 -1.69 6.61
C TYR A 98 12.30 -1.39 6.44
N ALA A 99 12.92 -0.63 7.35
CA ALA A 99 14.33 -0.25 7.27
C ALA A 99 15.26 -1.46 7.07
N ASP A 100 15.14 -2.47 7.93
CA ASP A 100 15.97 -3.68 7.86
C ASP A 100 15.69 -4.49 6.58
N ILE A 101 14.41 -4.58 6.17
CA ILE A 101 14.01 -5.28 4.94
C ILE A 101 14.61 -4.60 3.71
N VAL A 102 14.58 -3.26 3.67
CA VAL A 102 15.17 -2.50 2.57
C VAL A 102 16.66 -2.76 2.47
N ASP A 103 17.38 -2.80 3.59
CA ASP A 103 18.82 -3.00 3.57
C ASP A 103 19.23 -4.42 3.14
N GLU A 104 18.40 -5.44 3.44
CA GLU A 104 18.64 -6.83 3.03
C GLU A 104 18.13 -7.16 1.62
N GLU A 105 17.01 -6.58 1.20
CA GLU A 105 16.27 -6.99 0.01
C GLU A 105 16.14 -5.86 -1.06
N GLU A 106 16.94 -4.79 -1.00
CA GLU A 106 16.83 -3.61 -1.89
C GLU A 106 16.72 -3.98 -3.38
N THR A 107 17.53 -4.94 -3.85
CA THR A 107 17.53 -5.36 -5.26
C THR A 107 16.20 -6.03 -5.66
N VAL A 108 15.60 -6.78 -4.74
CA VAL A 108 14.30 -7.43 -4.95
C VAL A 108 13.20 -6.38 -4.98
N ILE A 109 13.23 -5.42 -4.04
CA ILE A 109 12.29 -4.30 -3.98
C ILE A 109 12.33 -3.49 -5.28
N ILE A 110 13.53 -3.15 -5.78
CA ILE A 110 13.68 -2.43 -7.05
C ILE A 110 13.04 -3.22 -8.21
N THR A 111 13.26 -4.53 -8.24
CA THR A 111 12.66 -5.41 -9.27
C THR A 111 11.14 -5.45 -9.15
N GLU A 112 10.59 -5.48 -7.93
CA GLU A 112 9.15 -5.39 -7.70
C GLU A 112 8.55 -4.05 -8.11
N LEU A 113 9.27 -2.96 -7.88
CA LEU A 113 8.83 -1.61 -8.30
C LEU A 113 8.72 -1.50 -9.82
N ASP A 114 9.57 -2.20 -10.59
CA ASP A 114 9.40 -2.31 -12.04
C ASP A 114 8.08 -3.01 -12.43
N TYR A 115 7.70 -4.07 -11.71
CA TYR A 115 6.43 -4.75 -11.92
C TYR A 115 5.24 -3.87 -11.51
N VAL A 116 5.34 -3.19 -10.36
CA VAL A 116 4.35 -2.20 -9.89
C VAL A 116 4.15 -1.11 -10.95
N SER A 117 5.23 -0.57 -11.51
CA SER A 117 5.18 0.49 -12.51
C SER A 117 4.41 0.05 -13.76
N ARG A 118 4.75 -1.11 -14.34
CA ARG A 118 4.04 -1.65 -15.51
C ARG A 118 2.59 -2.00 -15.19
N TRP A 119 2.35 -2.53 -14.00
CA TRP A 119 1.00 -2.85 -13.53
C TRP A 119 0.12 -1.60 -13.42
N LEU A 120 0.63 -0.53 -12.80
CA LEU A 120 -0.03 0.76 -12.66
C LEU A 120 -0.30 1.44 -14.02
N ASP A 121 0.59 1.30 -14.99
CA ASP A 121 0.43 1.92 -16.31
C ASP A 121 -0.75 1.29 -17.09
N GLN A 122 -0.79 -0.05 -17.19
CA GLN A 122 -1.64 -0.73 -18.16
C GLN A 122 -2.90 -1.40 -17.57
N TRP A 123 -2.89 -1.81 -16.30
CA TRP A 123 -3.91 -2.72 -15.77
C TRP A 123 -4.57 -2.30 -14.46
N ALA A 124 -3.86 -1.53 -13.62
CA ALA A 124 -4.40 -1.14 -12.33
C ALA A 124 -5.70 -0.33 -12.49
N PRO A 125 -6.73 -0.62 -11.69
CA PRO A 125 -7.98 0.13 -11.74
C PRO A 125 -7.75 1.59 -11.31
N GLU A 126 -8.53 2.51 -11.87
CA GLU A 126 -8.44 3.95 -11.57
C GLU A 126 -8.65 4.28 -10.08
N SER A 127 -9.36 3.41 -9.35
CA SER A 127 -9.55 3.50 -7.90
C SER A 127 -8.27 3.28 -7.09
N LEU A 128 -7.28 2.58 -7.65
CA LEU A 128 -5.97 2.37 -7.02
C LEU A 128 -4.92 3.38 -7.48
N LYS A 129 -5.18 4.09 -8.59
CA LYS A 129 -4.30 5.14 -9.08
C LYS A 129 -4.56 6.44 -8.33
N PHE A 130 -3.53 7.06 -7.77
CA PHE A 130 -3.65 8.39 -7.18
C PHE A 130 -2.34 9.17 -7.27
N ARG A 131 -2.45 10.48 -7.10
CA ARG A 131 -1.35 11.39 -6.90
C ARG A 131 -1.74 12.35 -5.78
N LEU A 132 -0.78 12.73 -4.95
CA LEU A 132 -1.02 13.75 -3.94
C LEU A 132 -1.47 15.04 -4.61
N ALA A 133 -2.50 15.67 -4.07
CA ALA A 133 -2.99 16.95 -4.55
C ALA A 133 -1.86 17.99 -4.38
N ASP A 134 -1.59 18.76 -5.43
CA ASP A 134 -0.55 19.80 -5.39
C ASP A 134 -0.99 20.96 -4.47
N GLU A 135 -2.27 21.34 -4.54
CA GLU A 135 -2.89 22.41 -3.73
C GLU A 135 -4.21 21.93 -3.11
N VAL A 136 -4.57 22.48 -1.95
CA VAL A 136 -5.89 22.30 -1.33
C VAL A 136 -6.60 23.65 -1.24
N ASN A 137 -7.88 23.68 -1.60
CA ASN A 137 -8.72 24.85 -1.38
C ASN A 137 -9.51 24.68 -0.08
N PRO A 138 -9.22 25.45 1.00
CA PRO A 138 -9.95 25.35 2.25
C PRO A 138 -11.45 25.62 2.11
N ASP A 139 -11.89 26.38 1.10
CA ASP A 139 -13.31 26.72 0.91
C ASP A 139 -14.16 25.52 0.45
N GLU A 140 -13.53 24.43 0.02
CA GLU A 140 -14.22 23.19 -0.38
C GLU A 140 -14.63 22.30 0.80
N PHE A 141 -14.22 22.67 2.02
CA PHE A 141 -14.46 21.88 3.23
C PHE A 141 -15.43 22.59 4.19
N SER A 142 -16.38 21.83 4.75
CA SER A 142 -17.32 22.33 5.76
C SER A 142 -16.61 22.67 7.07
N ALA A 143 -17.33 23.32 8.00
CA ALA A 143 -16.79 23.61 9.32
C ALA A 143 -16.47 22.31 10.09
N GLU A 144 -17.33 21.31 9.97
CA GLU A 144 -17.19 19.99 10.58
C GLU A 144 -16.02 19.21 9.96
N GLU A 145 -15.86 19.26 8.63
CA GLU A 145 -14.73 18.66 7.93
C GLU A 145 -13.39 19.27 8.36
N LYS A 146 -13.33 20.61 8.44
CA LYS A 146 -12.14 21.33 8.91
C LYS A 146 -11.78 20.97 10.34
N GLU A 147 -12.77 20.89 11.21
CA GLU A 147 -12.56 20.53 12.61
C GLU A 147 -12.08 19.09 12.75
N TYR A 148 -12.67 18.15 12.01
CA TYR A 148 -12.21 16.77 11.96
C TYR A 148 -10.75 16.67 11.50
N LEU A 149 -10.40 17.30 10.38
CA LEU A 149 -9.04 17.28 9.84
C LEU A 149 -8.02 17.87 10.82
N ARG A 150 -8.40 18.96 11.50
CA ARG A 150 -7.57 19.60 12.52
C ARG A 150 -7.33 18.69 13.73
N GLN A 151 -8.37 18.06 14.27
CA GLN A 151 -8.24 17.15 15.40
C GLN A 151 -7.41 15.91 15.01
N LEU A 152 -7.63 15.36 13.82
CA LEU A 152 -6.81 14.25 13.31
C LEU A 152 -5.34 14.65 13.15
N ALA A 153 -5.04 15.87 12.70
CA ALA A 153 -3.67 16.38 12.64
C ALA A 153 -3.02 16.48 14.02
N ASP A 154 -3.79 16.84 15.05
CA ASP A 154 -3.32 16.92 16.44
C ASP A 154 -3.05 15.50 16.98
N ASP A 155 -3.93 14.52 16.74
CA ASP A 155 -3.69 13.11 17.09
C ASP A 155 -2.43 12.55 16.40
N ILE A 156 -2.26 12.85 15.11
CA ILE A 156 -1.08 12.45 14.34
C ILE A 156 0.18 13.18 14.83
N THR A 157 0.07 14.36 15.43
CA THR A 157 1.23 15.04 16.06
C THR A 157 1.70 14.25 17.28
N GLU A 158 0.78 13.74 18.10
CA GLU A 158 1.08 12.98 19.33
C GLU A 158 1.32 11.47 19.10
N ALA A 159 1.17 10.98 17.87
CA ALA A 159 1.35 9.56 17.55
C ALA A 159 2.79 9.05 17.89
N PRO A 160 2.96 7.76 18.24
CA PRO A 160 4.27 7.15 18.32
C PRO A 160 5.09 7.33 17.03
N ALA A 161 6.42 7.32 17.12
CA ALA A 161 7.26 7.41 15.93
C ALA A 161 7.08 6.19 15.00
N GLU A 162 6.81 5.05 15.62
CA GLU A 162 6.56 3.73 15.05
C GLU A 162 5.08 3.49 14.70
N ALA A 163 4.24 4.53 14.63
CA ALA A 163 2.82 4.38 14.29
C ALA A 163 2.65 3.79 12.87
N ASP A 164 2.02 2.61 12.81
CA ASP A 164 1.79 1.84 11.58
C ASP A 164 0.40 2.14 10.96
N GLY A 165 0.11 1.53 9.83
CA GLY A 165 -1.19 1.73 9.17
C GLY A 165 -2.39 1.29 10.02
N ASN A 166 -2.22 0.35 10.96
CA ASN A 166 -3.28 -0.01 11.89
C ASN A 166 -3.56 1.10 12.89
N TRP A 167 -2.51 1.72 13.43
CA TRP A 167 -2.64 2.89 14.31
C TRP A 167 -3.39 4.02 13.61
N PHE A 168 -2.98 4.39 12.38
CA PHE A 168 -3.65 5.43 11.62
C PHE A 168 -5.10 5.06 11.28
N HIS A 169 -5.38 3.80 10.95
CA HIS A 169 -6.74 3.34 10.73
C HIS A 169 -7.62 3.49 11.97
N GLN A 170 -7.09 3.12 13.14
CA GLN A 170 -7.79 3.24 14.42
C GLN A 170 -8.01 4.70 14.81
N ALA A 171 -7.03 5.57 14.59
CA ALA A 171 -7.15 7.02 14.81
C ALA A 171 -8.32 7.59 14.01
N ILE A 172 -8.42 7.27 12.71
CA ILE A 172 -9.57 7.67 11.87
C ILE A 172 -10.88 7.08 12.40
N TYR A 173 -10.87 5.81 12.80
CA TYR A 173 -12.06 5.10 13.25
C TYR A 173 -12.62 5.65 14.57
N ALA A 174 -11.77 6.15 15.46
CA ALA A 174 -12.17 6.74 16.74
C ALA A 174 -13.16 7.91 16.56
N TYR A 175 -13.07 8.64 15.43
CA TYR A 175 -13.97 9.74 15.11
C TYR A 175 -15.39 9.31 14.73
N LYS A 176 -15.66 8.02 14.50
CA LYS A 176 -17.04 7.55 14.26
C LYS A 176 -17.98 7.86 15.42
N GLU A 177 -17.46 7.85 16.64
CA GLU A 177 -18.22 8.14 17.86
C GLU A 177 -18.24 9.64 18.21
N SER A 178 -17.45 10.48 17.51
CA SER A 178 -17.37 11.92 17.78
C SER A 178 -18.65 12.68 17.39
N GLY A 179 -19.41 12.14 16.44
CA GLY A 179 -20.57 12.81 15.86
C GLY A 179 -20.24 14.00 14.94
N LEU A 180 -18.95 14.29 14.67
CA LEU A 180 -18.53 15.38 13.78
C LEU A 180 -18.97 15.13 12.34
N LEU A 181 -18.73 13.93 11.84
CA LEU A 181 -19.05 13.52 10.47
C LEU A 181 -19.65 12.11 10.44
N PRO A 182 -20.52 11.80 9.46
CA PRO A 182 -20.93 10.44 9.16
C PRO A 182 -19.72 9.53 8.90
N PRO A 183 -19.76 8.23 9.26
CA PRO A 183 -18.62 7.33 9.10
C PRO A 183 -18.03 7.23 7.69
N ARG A 184 -18.85 7.45 6.65
CA ARG A 184 -18.39 7.47 5.25
C ARG A 184 -17.62 8.75 4.93
N GLU A 185 -18.02 9.87 5.52
CA GLU A 185 -17.43 11.18 5.25
C GLU A 185 -16.04 11.29 5.88
N LEU A 186 -15.77 10.66 7.03
CA LEU A 186 -14.42 10.61 7.63
C LEU A 186 -13.33 10.23 6.62
N PHE A 187 -13.52 9.11 5.90
CA PHE A 187 -12.56 8.67 4.89
C PHE A 187 -12.61 9.52 3.62
N THR A 188 -13.79 9.96 3.22
CA THR A 188 -13.98 10.77 2.00
C THR A 188 -13.25 12.12 2.15
N THR A 189 -13.40 12.79 3.29
CA THR A 189 -12.73 14.06 3.60
C THR A 189 -11.21 13.91 3.58
N ILE A 190 -10.67 12.79 4.09
CA ILE A 190 -9.24 12.46 3.98
C ILE A 190 -8.81 12.32 2.51
N TYR A 191 -9.52 11.56 1.69
CA TYR A 191 -9.11 11.40 0.29
C TYR A 191 -9.25 12.71 -0.49
N ARG A 192 -10.28 13.52 -0.23
CA ARG A 192 -10.44 14.83 -0.85
C ARG A 192 -9.27 15.75 -0.53
N VAL A 193 -8.85 15.82 0.74
CA VAL A 193 -7.72 16.69 1.14
C VAL A 193 -6.37 16.18 0.63
N LEU A 194 -6.16 14.85 0.58
CA LEU A 194 -4.86 14.27 0.21
C LEU A 194 -4.67 14.11 -1.29
N ILE A 195 -5.71 13.71 -2.04
CA ILE A 195 -5.61 13.26 -3.43
C ILE A 195 -6.72 13.82 -4.34
N GLY A 196 -7.63 14.67 -3.82
CA GLY A 196 -8.71 15.26 -4.60
C GLY A 196 -9.75 14.27 -5.12
N LYS A 197 -9.85 13.08 -4.52
CA LYS A 197 -10.80 12.02 -4.91
C LYS A 197 -11.71 11.66 -3.73
N ASP A 198 -12.88 11.09 -4.03
CA ASP A 198 -13.82 10.62 -2.99
C ASP A 198 -13.42 9.27 -2.37
N SER A 199 -12.48 8.57 -2.99
CA SER A 199 -11.99 7.27 -2.56
C SER A 199 -10.52 7.09 -2.96
N GLY A 200 -9.86 6.14 -2.31
CA GLY A 200 -8.46 5.85 -2.54
C GLY A 200 -8.03 4.53 -1.90
N PRO A 201 -6.71 4.29 -1.79
CA PRO A 201 -6.16 3.10 -1.12
C PRO A 201 -6.55 3.08 0.35
N ARG A 202 -6.36 1.96 1.05
CA ARG A 202 -6.70 1.84 2.48
C ARG A 202 -6.05 2.99 3.29
N ALA A 203 -6.89 3.88 3.83
CA ALA A 203 -6.44 5.13 4.45
C ALA A 203 -5.33 4.95 5.49
N GLY A 204 -5.46 4.02 6.43
CA GLY A 204 -4.44 3.83 7.49
C GLY A 204 -3.02 3.67 6.95
N TRP A 205 -2.82 2.71 6.03
CA TRP A 205 -1.55 2.49 5.35
C TRP A 205 -1.14 3.63 4.43
N PHE A 206 -2.11 4.31 3.82
CA PHE A 206 -1.83 5.48 3.00
C PHE A 206 -1.29 6.64 3.82
N LEU A 207 -1.84 6.92 5.00
CA LEU A 207 -1.35 7.97 5.89
C LEU A 207 0.03 7.62 6.47
N SER A 208 0.26 6.35 6.84
CA SER A 208 1.51 5.93 7.49
C SER A 208 2.76 6.09 6.62
N ILE A 209 2.62 6.08 5.29
CA ILE A 209 3.75 6.22 4.38
C ILE A 209 4.07 7.68 4.01
N LEU A 210 3.18 8.63 4.33
CA LEU A 210 3.37 10.03 3.96
C LEU A 210 4.35 10.69 4.94
N PRO A 211 5.18 11.64 4.48
CA PRO A 211 6.02 12.42 5.38
C PRO A 211 5.15 13.08 6.45
N ARG A 212 5.40 12.78 7.72
CA ARG A 212 4.51 13.15 8.83
C ARG A 212 4.25 14.66 8.91
N ASP A 213 5.29 15.46 8.76
CA ASP A 213 5.17 16.93 8.73
C ASP A 213 4.31 17.42 7.55
N TRP A 214 4.47 16.80 6.37
CA TRP A 214 3.65 17.14 5.21
C TRP A 214 2.18 16.76 5.43
N LEU A 215 1.93 15.59 6.02
CA LEU A 215 0.58 15.12 6.32
C LEU A 215 -0.11 16.05 7.32
N ILE A 216 0.57 16.42 8.41
CA ILE A 216 0.04 17.36 9.42
C ILE A 216 -0.28 18.71 8.78
N ASP A 217 0.65 19.27 7.98
CA ASP A 217 0.42 20.54 7.29
C ASP A 217 -0.76 20.48 6.32
N ARG A 218 -0.89 19.37 5.57
CA ARG A 218 -1.97 19.14 4.61
C ARG A 218 -3.32 19.04 5.33
N LEU A 219 -3.40 18.30 6.43
CA LEU A 219 -4.62 18.18 7.25
C LEU A 219 -5.00 19.51 7.91
N ARG A 220 -4.01 20.37 8.20
CA ARG A 220 -4.23 21.75 8.65
C ARG A 220 -4.54 22.73 7.53
N LEU A 221 -4.64 22.25 6.28
CA LEU A 221 -4.95 23.04 5.09
C LEU A 221 -3.91 24.15 4.80
N LEU A 222 -2.64 23.89 5.11
CA LEU A 222 -1.51 24.82 4.90
C LEU A 222 -0.75 24.58 3.60
N LYS A 223 -0.94 23.41 2.98
CA LYS A 223 -0.33 22.95 1.72
C LYS A 223 -1.42 22.39 0.82
#